data_AF-A0A6J1XMA9-F1
#
_entry.id   AF-A0A6J1XMA9-F1
#
_cell.length_a   1.000
_cell.length_b   1.000
_cell.length_c   1.000
_cell.angle_alpha   90.00
_cell.angle_beta   90.00
_cell.angle_gamma   90.00
#
_symmetry.space_group_name_H-M   'P 1'
#
loop_
_entity.id
_entity.type
_entity.pdbx_description
1 polymer ?
#
loop_
_entity_poly.entity_id
_entity_poly.type
_entity_poly.pdbx_seq_one_letter_code
_entity_poly.pdbx_strand_id
1 'polypeptide(L)'
;MLFGVKDIALLEHGCKALEVDSYKSLMILDIPEDCDHEEFEDIIRAPLRPLGKFEVAGKAFLEEERSKAAIIRLAEDINYAVIPREIKGKGGLWRVVYMPRKQDIEFLTKLNLFLQSEGRTVEDVARVLRQELCPAVTGPREPPARKCRAPGAGEKQPGAGATAGADAAPPLDSTEKPSKPGDDKRGKRKHKKNRRRHHASDKL
;
A
#
# COMPACT_ATOMS: atom_id res chain seq x y z
N MET A 1 8.58 -3.42 -18.15
CA MET A 1 7.20 -3.91 -18.00
C MET A 1 6.33 -2.76 -17.53
N LEU A 2 5.29 -2.42 -18.30
CA LEU A 2 4.32 -1.36 -18.02
C LEU A 2 3.27 -1.87 -17.02
N PHE A 3 3.69 -2.19 -15.79
CA PHE A 3 2.81 -2.79 -14.77
C PHE A 3 1.52 -1.98 -14.53
N GLY A 4 1.48 -0.68 -14.84
CA GLY A 4 0.25 0.12 -14.73
C GLY A 4 -0.73 0.05 -15.91
N VAL A 5 -0.29 -0.27 -17.14
CA VAL A 5 -1.17 -0.12 -18.33
C VAL A 5 -2.22 -1.23 -18.38
N LYS A 6 -1.83 -2.47 -18.04
CA LYS A 6 -2.74 -3.61 -17.97
C LYS A 6 -3.81 -3.40 -16.91
N ASP A 7 -3.39 -2.96 -15.73
CA ASP A 7 -4.26 -2.75 -14.57
C ASP A 7 -5.27 -1.61 -14.82
N ILE A 8 -4.84 -0.52 -15.48
CA ILE A 8 -5.73 0.58 -15.88
C ILE A 8 -6.77 0.09 -16.89
N ALA A 9 -6.37 -0.70 -17.89
CA ALA A 9 -7.31 -1.28 -18.85
C ALA A 9 -8.33 -2.20 -18.16
N LEU A 10 -7.86 -3.01 -17.20
CA LEU A 10 -8.73 -3.88 -16.41
C LEU A 10 -9.75 -3.08 -15.58
N LEU A 11 -9.32 -1.99 -14.93
CA LEU A 11 -10.21 -1.07 -14.23
C LEU A 11 -11.26 -0.48 -15.19
N GLU A 12 -10.84 0.01 -16.35
CA GLU A 12 -11.74 0.61 -17.35
C GLU A 12 -12.79 -0.38 -17.85
N HIS A 13 -12.36 -1.60 -18.20
CA HIS A 13 -13.25 -2.68 -18.63
C HIS A 13 -14.22 -3.10 -17.53
N GLY A 14 -13.74 -3.25 -16.29
CA GLY A 14 -14.59 -3.60 -15.16
C GLY A 14 -15.60 -2.51 -14.82
N CYS A 15 -15.20 -1.24 -14.88
CA CYS A 15 -16.11 -0.11 -14.68
C CYS A 15 -17.20 -0.08 -15.76
N LYS A 16 -16.82 -0.33 -17.02
CA LYS A 16 -17.78 -0.43 -18.13
C LYS A 16 -18.77 -1.57 -17.94
N ALA A 17 -18.32 -2.73 -17.44
CA ALA A 17 -19.18 -3.88 -17.19
C ALA A 17 -20.15 -3.67 -16.02
N LEU A 18 -19.76 -2.87 -15.02
CA LEU A 18 -20.58 -2.52 -13.85
C LEU A 18 -21.39 -1.23 -14.04
N GLU A 19 -21.28 -0.57 -15.20
CA GLU A 19 -21.92 0.71 -15.50
C GLU A 19 -21.60 1.82 -14.49
N VAL A 20 -20.35 1.83 -13.99
CA VAL A 20 -19.84 2.88 -13.08
C VAL A 20 -18.82 3.78 -13.77
N ASP A 21 -18.70 5.01 -13.30
CA ASP A 21 -17.73 5.98 -13.83
C ASP A 21 -16.30 5.62 -13.40
N SER A 22 -15.41 5.40 -14.38
CA SER A 22 -14.02 5.01 -14.15
C SER A 22 -13.16 6.12 -13.50
N TYR A 23 -13.53 7.40 -13.65
CA TYR A 23 -12.84 8.52 -13.00
C TYR A 23 -13.36 8.78 -11.58
N LYS A 24 -14.45 8.12 -11.18
CA LYS A 24 -14.98 8.10 -9.81
C LYS A 24 -14.86 6.73 -9.15
N SER A 25 -14.05 5.86 -9.73
CA SER A 25 -13.84 4.50 -9.24
C SER A 25 -12.36 4.17 -9.16
N LEU A 26 -12.04 3.28 -8.22
CA LEU A 26 -10.72 2.67 -8.09
C LEU A 26 -10.88 1.14 -8.02
N MET A 27 -9.81 0.43 -8.30
CA MET A 27 -9.75 -1.02 -8.20
C MET A 27 -8.67 -1.42 -7.21
N ILE A 28 -8.99 -2.39 -6.36
CA ILE A 28 -8.04 -3.01 -5.42
C ILE A 28 -7.71 -4.39 -5.96
N LEU A 29 -6.43 -4.69 -6.11
CA LEU A 29 -5.87 -5.95 -6.59
C LEU A 29 -5.20 -6.74 -5.46
N ASP A 30 -4.79 -7.97 -5.76
CA ASP A 30 -4.09 -8.89 -4.85
C ASP A 30 -4.88 -9.27 -3.59
N ILE A 31 -6.21 -9.26 -3.66
CA ILE A 31 -7.06 -9.65 -2.53
C ILE A 31 -7.07 -11.19 -2.46
N PRO A 32 -6.72 -11.83 -1.34
CA PRO A 32 -6.73 -13.28 -1.23
C PRO A 32 -8.11 -13.91 -1.46
N GLU A 33 -8.14 -15.15 -1.96
CA GLU A 33 -9.37 -15.90 -2.16
C GLU A 33 -10.14 -16.20 -0.87
N ASP A 34 -9.41 -16.35 0.24
CA ASP A 34 -9.96 -16.59 1.58
C ASP A 34 -10.36 -15.30 2.31
N CYS A 35 -10.24 -14.13 1.66
CA CYS A 35 -10.75 -12.87 2.21
C CYS A 35 -12.27 -12.78 1.99
N ASP A 36 -13.00 -12.68 3.10
CA ASP A 36 -14.45 -12.53 3.11
C ASP A 36 -14.88 -11.10 2.79
N HIS A 37 -16.18 -10.91 2.52
CA HIS A 37 -16.72 -9.60 2.16
C HIS A 37 -16.64 -8.59 3.32
N GLU A 38 -17.06 -8.98 4.53
CA GLU A 38 -17.03 -8.11 5.71
C GLU A 38 -15.60 -7.75 6.11
N GLU A 39 -14.71 -8.74 6.14
CA GLU A 39 -13.28 -8.55 6.43
C GLU A 39 -12.64 -7.56 5.43
N PHE A 40 -12.91 -7.74 4.14
CA PHE A 40 -12.44 -6.83 3.10
C PHE A 40 -12.93 -5.39 3.32
N GLU A 41 -14.22 -5.19 3.58
CA GLU A 41 -14.79 -3.86 3.80
C GLU A 41 -14.20 -3.16 5.03
N ASP A 42 -13.98 -3.90 6.11
CA ASP A 42 -13.36 -3.37 7.32
C ASP A 42 -11.91 -2.94 7.10
N ILE A 43 -11.14 -3.71 6.32
CA ILE A 43 -9.75 -3.39 5.98
C ILE A 43 -9.67 -2.12 5.15
N ILE A 44 -10.52 -1.96 4.13
CA ILE A 44 -10.46 -0.79 3.24
C ILE A 44 -11.09 0.47 3.85
N ARG A 45 -11.89 0.34 4.92
CA ARG A 45 -12.58 1.48 5.54
C ARG A 45 -11.63 2.54 6.05
N ALA A 46 -10.54 2.17 6.73
CA ALA A 46 -9.60 3.15 7.27
C ALA A 46 -8.76 3.84 6.17
N PRO A 47 -8.14 3.11 5.22
CA PRO A 47 -7.37 3.72 4.13
C PRO A 47 -8.19 4.58 3.16
N LEU A 48 -9.46 4.20 2.89
CA LEU A 48 -10.31 4.92 1.95
C LEU A 48 -11.17 6.00 2.62
N ARG A 49 -11.18 6.09 3.96
CA ARG A 49 -11.91 7.15 4.70
C ARG A 49 -11.64 8.57 4.19
N PRO A 50 -10.39 8.97 3.84
CA PRO A 50 -10.11 10.30 3.32
C PRO A 50 -10.74 10.59 1.95
N LEU A 51 -11.13 9.55 1.20
CA LEU A 51 -11.79 9.66 -0.09
C LEU A 51 -13.31 9.88 0.03
N GLY A 52 -13.83 9.93 1.25
CA GLY A 52 -15.24 10.18 1.53
C GLY A 52 -16.09 8.92 1.49
N LYS A 53 -17.33 9.05 1.03
CA LYS A 53 -18.27 7.93 0.95
C LYS A 53 -17.93 7.06 -0.26
N PHE A 54 -17.87 5.76 -0.03
CA PHE A 54 -17.59 4.77 -1.06
C PHE A 54 -18.47 3.54 -0.92
N GLU A 55 -18.64 2.80 -2.01
CA GLU A 55 -19.35 1.53 -2.09
C GLU A 55 -18.55 0.51 -2.91
N VAL A 56 -18.66 -0.78 -2.57
CA VAL A 56 -18.06 -1.85 -3.37
C VAL A 56 -18.99 -2.14 -4.54
N ALA A 57 -18.61 -1.71 -5.75
CA ALA A 57 -19.42 -1.86 -6.95
C ALA A 57 -19.40 -3.29 -7.49
N GLY A 58 -18.28 -4.00 -7.36
CA GLY A 58 -18.16 -5.38 -7.82
C GLY A 58 -16.85 -6.03 -7.39
N LYS A 59 -16.85 -7.37 -7.39
CA LYS A 59 -15.66 -8.19 -7.16
C LYS A 59 -15.51 -9.20 -8.29
N ALA A 60 -14.29 -9.41 -8.74
CA ALA A 60 -13.94 -10.37 -9.78
C ALA A 60 -12.76 -11.23 -9.31
N PHE A 61 -12.65 -12.44 -9.84
CA PHE A 61 -11.49 -13.28 -9.62
C PHE A 61 -10.56 -13.19 -10.83
N LEU A 62 -9.28 -12.92 -10.60
CA LEU A 62 -8.25 -12.84 -11.62
C LEU A 62 -7.46 -14.14 -11.61
N GLU A 63 -7.72 -15.00 -12.59
CA GLU A 63 -7.13 -16.33 -12.68
C GLU A 63 -5.60 -16.29 -12.86
N GLU A 64 -5.09 -15.33 -13.63
CA GLU A 64 -3.65 -15.16 -13.86
C GLU A 64 -2.87 -14.85 -12.57
N GLU A 65 -3.50 -14.08 -11.68
CA GLU A 65 -2.90 -13.64 -10.40
C GLU A 65 -3.32 -14.54 -9.23
N ARG A 66 -4.29 -15.44 -9.44
CA ARG A 66 -4.95 -16.25 -8.40
C ARG A 66 -5.39 -15.42 -7.19
N SER A 67 -5.91 -14.24 -7.49
CA SER A 67 -6.38 -13.28 -6.49
C SER A 67 -7.67 -12.63 -6.93
N LYS A 68 -8.45 -12.14 -5.98
CA LYS A 68 -9.63 -11.32 -6.23
C LYS A 68 -9.21 -9.87 -6.50
N ALA A 69 -10.02 -9.21 -7.32
CA ALA A 69 -10.03 -7.78 -7.54
C ALA A 69 -11.38 -7.21 -7.11
N ALA A 70 -11.40 -5.98 -6.61
CA ALA A 70 -12.62 -5.29 -6.21
C ALA A 70 -12.65 -3.88 -6.79
N ILE A 71 -13.76 -3.51 -7.41
CA ILE A 71 -14.01 -2.14 -7.88
C ILE A 71 -14.79 -1.40 -6.81
N ILE A 72 -14.26 -0.26 -6.42
CA ILE A 72 -14.83 0.65 -5.42
C ILE A 72 -15.30 1.90 -6.13
N ARG A 73 -16.57 2.22 -5.98
CA ARG A 73 -17.17 3.46 -6.48
C ARG A 73 -17.17 4.49 -5.38
N LEU A 74 -16.74 5.70 -5.69
CA LEU A 74 -16.81 6.86 -4.80
C LEU A 74 -18.06 7.68 -5.11
N ALA A 75 -18.60 8.32 -4.07
CA ALA A 75 -19.70 9.28 -4.23
C ALA A 75 -19.23 10.60 -4.86
N GLU A 76 -17.99 11.00 -4.57
CA GLU A 76 -17.36 12.24 -5.02
C GLU A 76 -16.25 11.94 -6.02
N ASP A 77 -15.72 13.00 -6.66
CA ASP A 77 -14.54 12.87 -7.53
C ASP A 77 -13.32 12.41 -6.73
N ILE A 78 -12.45 11.63 -7.38
CA ILE A 78 -11.24 11.10 -6.76
C ILE A 78 -10.29 12.24 -6.36
N ASN A 79 -10.00 12.35 -5.06
CA ASN A 79 -8.90 13.21 -4.59
C ASN A 79 -7.56 12.45 -4.66
N TYR A 80 -6.84 12.67 -5.77
CA TYR A 80 -5.54 12.06 -6.07
C TYR A 80 -4.44 12.28 -5.03
N ALA A 81 -4.56 13.31 -4.17
CA ALA A 81 -3.54 13.60 -3.16
C ALA A 81 -3.60 12.64 -1.95
N VAL A 82 -4.72 11.97 -1.73
CA VAL A 82 -4.96 11.14 -0.53
C VAL A 82 -5.18 9.67 -0.85
N ILE A 83 -5.13 9.27 -2.13
CA ILE A 83 -5.27 7.86 -2.51
C ILE A 83 -4.03 7.09 -2.06
N PRO A 84 -4.16 6.05 -1.23
CA PRO A 84 -3.04 5.17 -0.92
C PRO A 84 -2.66 4.36 -2.17
N ARG A 85 -1.36 4.24 -2.46
CA ARG A 85 -0.88 3.35 -3.53
C ARG A 85 -1.09 1.87 -3.21
N GLU A 86 -0.98 1.54 -1.93
CA GLU A 86 -1.07 0.18 -1.41
C GLU A 86 -1.83 0.20 -0.08
N ILE A 87 -2.62 -0.86 0.15
CA ILE A 87 -3.37 -1.07 1.37
C ILE A 87 -2.84 -2.33 2.05
N LYS A 88 -2.52 -2.26 3.35
CA LYS A 88 -2.20 -3.44 4.13
C LYS A 88 -3.48 -4.21 4.40
N GLY A 89 -3.59 -5.41 3.83
CA GLY A 89 -4.74 -6.28 4.03
C GLY A 89 -4.33 -7.71 4.36
N LYS A 90 -5.31 -8.61 4.28
CA LYS A 90 -5.06 -10.04 4.43
C LYS A 90 -4.12 -10.52 3.31
N GLY A 91 -3.18 -11.39 3.64
CA GLY A 91 -2.24 -11.95 2.66
C GLY A 91 -1.18 -10.98 2.12
N GLY A 92 -1.15 -9.72 2.57
CA GLY A 92 -0.07 -8.78 2.25
C GLY A 92 -0.55 -7.38 1.86
N LEU A 93 0.18 -6.78 0.92
CA LEU A 93 -0.13 -5.46 0.38
C LEU A 93 -1.04 -5.62 -0.84
N TRP A 94 -2.18 -4.92 -0.82
CA TRP A 94 -3.12 -4.84 -1.92
C TRP A 94 -2.82 -3.60 -2.75
N ARG A 95 -2.62 -3.74 -4.05
CA ARG A 95 -2.38 -2.59 -4.93
C ARG A 95 -3.67 -1.84 -5.21
N VAL A 96 -3.60 -0.51 -5.24
CA VAL A 96 -4.71 0.36 -5.61
C VAL A 96 -4.45 0.95 -6.99
N VAL A 97 -5.43 0.78 -7.88
CA VAL A 97 -5.41 1.20 -9.27
C VAL A 97 -6.53 2.20 -9.49
N TYR A 98 -6.24 3.30 -10.18
CA TYR A 98 -7.21 4.35 -10.46
C TYR A 98 -6.90 5.01 -11.81
N MET A 99 -7.90 5.64 -12.43
CA MET A 99 -7.69 6.34 -13.69
C MET A 99 -6.78 7.57 -13.50
N PRO A 100 -5.70 7.71 -14.27
CA PRO A 100 -4.85 8.90 -14.18
C PRO A 100 -5.62 10.17 -14.57
N ARG A 101 -5.21 11.32 -14.06
CA ARG A 101 -5.85 12.59 -14.42
C ARG A 101 -5.65 12.85 -15.91
N LYS A 102 -6.66 13.40 -16.59
CA LYS A 102 -6.55 13.76 -18.02
C LYS A 102 -5.33 14.63 -18.32
N GLN A 103 -5.06 15.59 -17.44
CA GLN A 103 -3.87 16.46 -17.53
C GLN A 103 -2.56 15.68 -17.45
N ASP A 104 -2.49 14.63 -16.62
CA ASP A 104 -1.30 13.78 -16.52
C ASP A 104 -1.11 12.97 -17.79
N ILE A 105 -2.19 12.46 -18.40
CA ILE A 105 -2.14 11.73 -19.68
C ILE A 105 -1.60 12.65 -20.79
N GLU A 106 -2.12 13.87 -20.89
CA GLU A 106 -1.65 14.85 -21.88
C GLU A 106 -0.18 15.21 -21.66
N PHE A 107 0.21 15.43 -20.41
CA PHE A 107 1.59 15.73 -20.05
C PHE A 107 2.52 14.57 -20.43
N LEU A 108 2.19 13.33 -20.05
CA LEU A 108 2.98 12.15 -20.37
C LEU A 108 3.08 11.93 -21.88
N THR A 109 2.01 12.21 -22.63
CA THR A 109 2.01 12.13 -24.09
C THR A 109 2.98 13.15 -24.70
N LYS A 110 2.90 14.41 -24.27
CA LYS A 110 3.80 15.48 -24.74
C LYS A 110 5.25 15.20 -24.36
N LEU A 111 5.50 14.74 -23.14
CA LEU A 111 6.83 14.33 -22.67
C LEU A 111 7.38 13.19 -23.53
N ASN A 112 6.58 12.17 -23.80
CA ASN A 112 7.01 11.05 -24.64
C ASN A 112 7.36 11.52 -26.06
N LEU A 113 6.56 12.42 -26.65
CA LEU A 113 6.84 13.01 -27.96
C LEU A 113 8.15 13.83 -27.96
N PHE A 114 8.37 14.63 -26.92
CA PHE A 114 9.60 15.40 -26.74
C PHE A 114 10.83 14.49 -26.61
N LEU A 115 10.75 13.45 -25.78
CA LEU A 115 11.85 12.50 -25.63
C LEU A 115 12.18 11.81 -26.95
N GLN A 116 11.16 11.41 -27.72
CA GLN A 116 11.35 10.84 -29.05
C GLN A 116 12.05 11.81 -30.01
N SER A 117 11.71 13.12 -29.98
CA SER A 117 12.41 14.12 -30.79
C SER A 117 13.88 14.30 -30.41
N GLU A 118 14.22 14.08 -29.14
CA GLU A 118 15.59 14.14 -28.62
C GLU A 118 16.35 12.79 -28.72
N GLY A 119 15.75 11.77 -29.35
CA GLY A 119 16.32 10.42 -29.40
C GLY A 119 16.48 9.75 -28.03
N ARG A 120 15.65 10.16 -27.06
CA ARG A 120 15.61 9.65 -25.68
C ARG A 120 14.34 8.85 -25.45
N THR A 121 14.34 8.09 -24.36
CA THR A 121 13.21 7.26 -23.92
C THR A 121 12.84 7.57 -22.47
N VAL A 122 11.64 7.16 -22.06
CA VAL A 122 11.19 7.27 -20.66
C VAL A 122 12.12 6.48 -19.72
N GLU A 123 12.75 5.41 -20.20
CA GLU A 123 13.74 4.65 -19.42
C GLU A 123 14.99 5.48 -19.11
N ASP A 124 15.39 6.39 -20.00
CA ASP A 124 16.49 7.31 -19.76
C ASP A 124 16.17 8.30 -18.64
N VAL A 125 14.95 8.85 -18.64
CA VAL A 125 14.46 9.71 -17.55
C VAL A 125 14.42 8.93 -16.24
N ALA A 126 13.86 7.72 -16.24
CA ALA A 126 13.81 6.86 -15.06
C ALA A 126 15.21 6.56 -14.50
N ARG A 127 16.20 6.33 -15.37
CA ARG A 127 17.59 6.10 -14.98
C ARG A 127 18.21 7.32 -14.30
N VAL A 128 18.01 8.53 -14.82
CA VAL A 128 18.49 9.76 -14.20
C VAL A 128 17.83 9.98 -12.84
N LEU A 129 16.50 9.85 -12.75
CA LEU A 129 15.77 10.01 -11.49
C LEU A 129 16.24 9.03 -10.41
N ARG A 130 16.52 7.77 -10.79
CA ARG A 130 17.08 6.77 -9.86
C ARG A 130 18.45 7.16 -9.31
N GLN A 131 19.29 7.83 -10.12
CA GLN A 131 20.61 8.30 -9.68
C GLN A 131 20.50 9.50 -8.73
N GLU A 132 19.58 10.42 -8.99
CA GLU A 132 19.38 11.61 -8.15
C GLU A 132 18.68 11.29 -6.82
N LEU A 133 17.74 10.33 -6.82
CA LEU A 133 16.95 9.97 -5.63
C LEU A 133 17.63 8.95 -4.73
N CYS A 134 18.59 8.18 -5.24
CA CYS A 134 19.49 7.34 -4.45
C CYS A 134 20.90 7.91 -4.58
N PRO A 135 21.31 8.88 -3.74
CA PRO A 135 22.71 9.24 -3.69
C PRO A 135 23.44 7.98 -3.23
N ALA A 136 24.22 7.36 -4.13
CA ALA A 136 25.09 6.27 -3.76
C ALA A 136 25.88 6.75 -2.53
N VAL A 137 25.75 6.02 -1.42
CA VAL A 137 26.67 6.13 -0.29
C VAL A 137 28.05 5.96 -0.88
N THR A 138 28.69 7.09 -1.12
CA THR A 138 30.06 7.14 -1.59
C THR A 138 30.83 6.82 -0.34
N GLY A 139 31.09 5.53 -0.12
CA GLY A 139 31.93 5.08 0.98
C GLY A 139 33.24 5.87 0.96
N PRO A 140 33.82 6.20 2.13
CA PRO A 140 35.02 7.02 2.18
C PRO A 140 36.10 6.36 1.30
N ARG A 141 36.48 7.05 0.22
CA ARG A 141 37.71 6.74 -0.49
C ARG A 141 38.84 6.96 0.49
N GLU A 142 39.33 5.88 1.10
CA GLU A 142 40.57 5.92 1.87
C GLU A 142 41.68 6.48 0.97
N PRO A 143 42.39 7.54 1.40
CA PRO A 143 43.58 7.97 0.72
C PRO A 143 44.68 6.92 0.91
N PRO A 144 45.59 6.74 -0.08
CA PRO A 144 46.57 5.66 -0.03
C PRO A 144 47.49 5.83 1.18
N ALA A 145 47.57 4.77 1.97
CA ALA A 145 48.40 4.68 3.17
C ALA A 145 49.86 5.10 2.87
N ARG A 146 50.26 6.27 3.35
CA ARG A 146 51.68 6.64 3.46
C ARG A 146 52.31 5.75 4.53
N LYS A 147 53.14 4.81 4.11
CA LYS A 147 53.98 4.00 4.99
C LYS A 147 54.98 4.91 5.71
N CYS A 148 54.69 5.29 6.94
CA CYS A 148 55.73 5.75 7.87
C CYS A 148 56.41 4.51 8.46
N ARG A 149 57.63 4.21 7.98
CA ARG A 149 58.55 3.31 8.70
C ARG A 149 59.07 4.06 9.93
N ALA A 150 59.00 3.42 11.09
CA ALA A 150 59.88 3.70 12.21
C ALA A 150 60.31 2.37 12.86
N PRO A 151 61.57 2.24 13.31
CA PRO A 151 62.15 0.98 13.76
C PRO A 151 62.05 0.77 15.28
N GLY A 152 61.88 -0.50 15.67
CA GLY A 152 62.73 -1.14 16.68
C GLY A 152 62.38 -1.01 18.18
N ALA A 153 62.18 -2.21 18.76
CA ALA A 153 62.72 -2.69 20.04
C ALA A 153 61.89 -2.57 21.34
N GLY A 154 61.78 -3.72 22.04
CA GLY A 154 61.73 -3.76 23.50
C GLY A 154 60.70 -4.71 24.10
N GLU A 155 61.07 -5.97 24.33
CA GLU A 155 60.36 -6.93 25.20
C GLU A 155 60.20 -6.43 26.65
N LYS A 156 59.07 -6.73 27.29
CA LYS A 156 58.94 -7.66 28.45
C LYS A 156 57.62 -7.45 29.22
N GLN A 157 56.88 -8.54 29.40
CA GLN A 157 55.94 -8.83 30.52
C GLN A 157 56.80 -9.20 31.77
N PRO A 158 56.33 -9.29 33.05
CA PRO A 158 54.95 -9.55 33.52
C PRO A 158 54.53 -8.90 34.87
N GLY A 159 53.32 -9.21 35.36
CA GLY A 159 53.04 -9.22 36.81
C GLY A 159 51.67 -8.67 37.26
N ALA A 160 50.98 -9.45 38.10
CA ALA A 160 49.62 -9.27 38.61
C ALA A 160 49.48 -8.25 39.77
N GLY A 161 48.24 -7.83 40.05
CA GLY A 161 47.89 -7.08 41.27
C GLY A 161 46.47 -6.52 41.23
N ALA A 162 45.73 -6.65 42.33
CA ALA A 162 44.27 -6.66 42.44
C ALA A 162 43.62 -5.33 42.88
N THR A 163 42.27 -5.39 42.97
CA THR A 163 41.31 -4.50 43.69
C THR A 163 40.93 -3.18 42.99
N ALA A 164 39.75 -2.60 43.12
CA ALA A 164 38.39 -3.02 43.53
C ALA A 164 37.48 -1.80 43.24
N GLY A 165 36.18 -2.02 43.06
CA GLY A 165 35.16 -1.01 43.31
C GLY A 165 34.37 -0.54 42.08
N ALA A 166 33.16 -1.07 41.94
CA ALA A 166 32.04 -0.31 41.38
C ALA A 166 30.74 -0.89 41.93
N ASP A 167 30.15 -0.17 42.87
CA ASP A 167 28.79 -0.31 43.36
C ASP A 167 27.78 -0.17 42.21
N ALA A 168 26.82 -1.09 42.13
CA ALA A 168 25.54 -0.83 41.47
C ALA A 168 24.47 -1.86 41.91
N ALA A 169 23.59 -1.45 42.81
CA ALA A 169 22.21 -1.92 42.96
C ALA A 169 21.40 -0.72 43.54
N PRO A 170 20.06 -0.60 43.36
CA PRO A 170 19.12 -1.66 43.01
C PRO A 170 18.03 -1.29 41.95
N PRO A 171 17.21 -2.26 41.53
CA PRO A 171 15.90 -2.04 40.90
C PRO A 171 14.74 -2.34 41.87
N LEU A 172 13.66 -1.57 41.83
CA LEU A 172 12.34 -1.88 42.41
C LEU A 172 11.31 -1.15 41.52
N ASP A 173 10.58 -1.82 40.63
CA ASP A 173 9.35 -2.62 40.81
C ASP A 173 8.27 -1.96 41.68
N SER A 174 7.09 -1.79 41.10
CA SER A 174 5.79 -1.88 41.79
C SER A 174 4.67 -2.01 40.76
N THR A 175 3.98 -3.14 40.88
CA THR A 175 2.72 -3.56 40.27
C THR A 175 1.52 -2.96 41.02
N GLU A 176 0.37 -2.76 40.35
CA GLU A 176 -1.00 -3.10 40.82
C GLU A 176 -2.11 -2.46 39.94
N LYS A 177 -2.66 -3.26 38.99
CA LYS A 177 -4.04 -3.79 38.82
C LYS A 177 -5.30 -3.04 39.40
N PRO A 178 -6.55 -3.47 39.07
CA PRO A 178 -7.42 -2.98 37.97
C PRO A 178 -8.82 -2.46 38.44
N SER A 179 -9.69 -2.02 37.51
CA SER A 179 -11.15 -1.90 37.76
C SER A 179 -12.00 -1.99 36.47
N LYS A 180 -13.15 -2.67 36.58
CA LYS A 180 -14.35 -2.82 35.70
C LYS A 180 -15.59 -2.70 36.65
N PRO A 181 -16.89 -2.80 36.27
CA PRO A 181 -17.63 -2.72 34.98
C PRO A 181 -18.95 -1.88 35.05
N GLY A 182 -19.80 -1.94 34.00
CA GLY A 182 -21.26 -1.72 34.03
C GLY A 182 -21.81 -1.12 32.71
N ASP A 183 -23.04 -1.34 32.22
CA ASP A 183 -24.04 -2.42 32.33
C ASP A 183 -25.10 -2.20 31.21
N ASP A 184 -25.71 -3.31 30.77
CA ASP A 184 -27.09 -3.56 30.29
C ASP A 184 -27.78 -2.98 29.01
N LYS A 185 -28.03 -3.93 28.08
CA LYS A 185 -29.32 -4.38 27.46
C LYS A 185 -30.26 -3.42 26.72
N ARG A 186 -30.72 -3.84 25.51
CA ARG A 186 -32.01 -4.56 25.28
C ARG A 186 -32.38 -4.64 23.79
N GLY A 187 -32.66 -5.85 23.29
CA GLY A 187 -33.10 -6.11 21.90
C GLY A 187 -34.61 -6.23 21.68
N LYS A 188 -34.96 -6.71 20.46
CA LYS A 188 -36.24 -7.24 19.89
C LYS A 188 -36.65 -6.47 18.62
N ARG A 189 -37.28 -7.01 17.56
CA ARG A 189 -37.66 -8.36 17.07
C ARG A 189 -38.20 -8.18 15.64
N LYS A 190 -38.25 -9.29 14.89
CA LYS A 190 -38.64 -9.48 13.47
C LYS A 190 -40.14 -9.21 13.14
N HIS A 191 -40.40 -8.88 11.87
CA HIS A 191 -41.59 -9.24 11.05
C HIS A 191 -41.15 -9.11 9.57
N LYS A 192 -41.18 -10.08 8.63
CA LYS A 192 -42.13 -11.12 8.16
C LYS A 192 -43.47 -10.58 7.64
N LYS A 193 -43.54 -10.30 6.33
CA LYS A 193 -44.63 -10.68 5.40
C LYS A 193 -44.20 -10.29 3.96
N ASN A 194 -44.04 -11.19 3.00
CA ASN A 194 -44.99 -12.06 2.29
C ASN A 194 -45.35 -11.48 0.89
N ARG A 195 -44.81 -12.14 -0.15
CA ARG A 195 -45.53 -12.68 -1.32
C ARG A 195 -46.53 -11.74 -2.04
N ARG A 196 -46.16 -11.28 -3.23
CA ARG A 196 -47.07 -11.28 -4.39
C ARG A 196 -46.34 -11.74 -5.65
N ARG A 197 -46.72 -12.94 -6.10
CA ARG A 197 -46.58 -13.38 -7.48
C ARG A 197 -47.57 -12.56 -8.30
N HIS A 198 -47.16 -12.05 -9.46
CA HIS A 198 -48.06 -11.85 -10.58
C HIS A 198 -47.48 -12.62 -11.77
N HIS A 199 -48.21 -13.67 -12.14
CA HIS A 199 -48.20 -14.20 -13.51
C HIS A 199 -49.06 -13.28 -14.38
N ALA A 200 -48.57 -12.99 -15.59
CA ALA A 200 -49.34 -12.80 -16.83
C ALA A 200 -48.27 -12.81 -17.95
N SER A 201 -48.11 -13.87 -18.73
CA SER A 201 -48.91 -14.29 -19.89
C SER A 201 -48.93 -13.28 -21.04
N ASP A 202 -48.49 -13.80 -22.18
CA ASP A 202 -48.95 -13.57 -23.55
C ASP A 202 -48.37 -12.41 -24.40
N LYS A 203 -47.74 -12.88 -25.49
CA LYS A 203 -47.83 -12.43 -26.89
C LYS A 203 -47.17 -11.11 -27.27
N LEU A 204 -46.05 -11.22 -28.00
CA LEU A 204 -46.03 -11.23 -29.47
C LEU A 204 -44.68 -11.76 -29.97
#